data_AF-A0A428WGJ0-F1
#
_entry.id   AF-A0A428WGJ0-F1
#
_cell.length_a   1.000
_cell.length_b   1.000
_cell.length_c   1.000
_cell.angle_alpha   90.00
_cell.angle_beta   90.00
_cell.angle_gamma   90.00
#
_symmetry.space_group_name_H-M   'P 1'
#
loop_
_entity.id
_entity.type
_entity.pdbx_description
1 polymer ?
#
loop_
_entity_poly.entity_id
_entity_poly.type
_entity_poly.pdbx_seq_one_letter_code
_entity_poly.pdbx_strand_id
1 'polypeptide(L)'
;MLLYDENFQPLEGEELQQALEDLWENDPASFADAYIDLGHSEHIEFLTFADRLSALIWLHRTVNAGVVKTTTSHADSWRTGNHRVAGWSGESDDNLREEGRLLGDMSTISAGAVIAACAAALESLATSLLDRDSDSPLRKRGLQVKIAALIERWPHLLEPQMIRDSTQWIAERRNAFAHSLLDEVEPWNRSRGPWTFDDDAVEEAFTRVGEVASCLAVAWTADHRGEG
;
A
#
# COMPACT_ATOMS: atom_id res chain seq x y z
N MET A 1 -6.42 7.31 8.74
CA MET A 1 -6.66 8.70 9.23
C MET A 1 -7.54 9.43 8.24
N LEU A 2 -8.80 9.70 8.58
CA LEU A 2 -9.69 10.56 7.79
C LEU A 2 -9.33 12.02 8.11
N LEU A 3 -9.07 12.83 7.10
CA LEU A 3 -8.88 14.27 7.27
C LEU A 3 -10.26 14.94 7.26
N TYR A 4 -10.49 15.85 8.20
CA TYR A 4 -11.79 16.50 8.39
C TYR A 4 -11.66 18.01 8.25
N ASP A 5 -12.72 18.65 7.77
CA ASP A 5 -12.86 20.10 7.80
C ASP A 5 -13.14 20.60 9.25
N GLU A 6 -13.26 21.92 9.40
CA GLU A 6 -13.61 22.57 10.66
C GLU A 6 -14.99 22.17 11.23
N ASN A 7 -15.82 21.50 10.44
CA ASN A 7 -17.15 21.00 10.80
C ASN A 7 -17.19 19.47 11.00
N PHE A 8 -16.02 18.82 11.09
CA PHE A 8 -15.89 17.36 11.21
C PHE A 8 -16.51 16.58 10.04
N GLN A 9 -16.58 17.16 8.84
CA GLN A 9 -16.91 16.45 7.61
C GLN A 9 -15.63 15.94 6.94
N PRO A 10 -15.61 14.72 6.38
CA PRO A 10 -14.46 14.23 5.63
C PRO A 10 -14.13 15.17 4.47
N LEU A 11 -12.86 15.55 4.32
CA LEU A 11 -12.41 16.33 3.18
C LEU A 11 -12.55 15.50 1.89
N GLU A 12 -12.98 16.15 0.81
CA GLU A 12 -13.12 15.54 -0.52
C GLU A 12 -12.48 16.41 -1.61
N GLY A 13 -12.16 15.81 -2.75
CA GLY A 13 -11.73 16.55 -3.95
C GLY A 13 -10.44 17.38 -3.76
N GLU A 14 -10.49 18.66 -4.17
CA GLU A 14 -9.33 19.57 -4.12
C GLU A 14 -8.93 19.93 -2.69
N GLU A 15 -9.89 20.00 -1.76
CA GLU A 15 -9.61 20.28 -0.35
C GLU A 15 -8.85 19.12 0.30
N LEU A 16 -9.21 17.87 -0.02
CA LEU A 16 -8.46 16.70 0.41
C LEU A 16 -7.05 16.68 -0.19
N GLN A 17 -6.91 17.00 -1.48
CA GLN A 17 -5.60 17.02 -2.13
C GLN A 17 -4.68 18.07 -1.50
N GLN A 18 -5.17 19.30 -1.30
CA GLN A 18 -4.39 20.36 -0.65
C GLN A 18 -4.02 19.97 0.78
N ALA A 19 -4.95 19.40 1.55
CA ALA A 19 -4.67 18.95 2.91
C ALA A 19 -3.64 17.80 2.96
N LEU A 20 -3.65 16.90 1.97
CA LEU A 20 -2.63 15.85 1.84
C LEU A 20 -1.25 16.42 1.48
N GLU A 21 -1.20 17.41 0.60
CA GLU A 21 0.04 18.13 0.24
C GLU A 21 0.59 18.89 1.44
N ASP A 22 -0.26 19.65 2.14
CA ASP A 22 0.12 20.39 3.35
C ASP A 22 0.61 19.43 4.45
N LEU A 23 -0.07 18.30 4.66
CA LEU A 23 0.35 17.31 5.65
C LEU A 23 1.69 16.67 5.28
N TRP A 24 1.90 16.36 4.00
CA TRP A 24 3.18 15.83 3.51
C TRP A 24 4.33 16.83 3.65
N GLU A 25 4.10 18.11 3.43
CA GLU A 25 5.13 19.14 3.58
C GLU A 25 5.52 19.39 5.04
N ASN A 26 4.54 19.31 5.96
CA ASN A 26 4.74 19.65 7.37
C ASN A 26 5.14 18.46 8.24
N ASP A 27 4.55 17.29 8.01
CA ASP A 27 4.82 16.07 8.80
C ASP A 27 4.56 14.79 7.97
N PRO A 28 5.45 14.47 7.02
CA PRO A 28 5.28 13.31 6.16
C PRO A 28 5.29 11.99 6.94
N ALA A 29 5.92 11.91 8.11
CA ALA A 29 5.97 10.68 8.91
C ALA A 29 4.60 10.32 9.49
N SER A 30 3.74 11.30 9.77
CA SER A 30 2.45 11.12 10.43
C SER A 30 1.43 10.25 9.68
N PHE A 31 1.64 10.01 8.38
CA PHE A 31 0.81 9.08 7.61
C PHE A 31 0.92 7.64 8.14
N ALA A 32 2.13 7.20 8.50
CA ALA A 32 2.37 5.85 9.02
C ALA A 32 1.88 5.67 10.46
N ASP A 33 1.76 6.73 11.25
CA ASP A 33 1.33 6.66 12.66
C ASP A 33 -0.06 6.03 12.84
N ALA A 34 -0.91 6.09 11.81
CA ALA A 34 -2.22 5.44 11.81
C ALA A 34 -2.14 3.91 11.69
N TYR A 35 -1.01 3.36 11.25
CA TYR A 35 -0.82 1.94 10.92
C TYR A 35 0.34 1.30 11.67
N ILE A 36 1.28 2.08 12.18
CA ILE A 36 2.44 1.58 12.93
C ILE A 36 2.44 2.21 14.31
N ASP A 37 2.56 1.37 15.35
CA ASP A 37 2.94 1.81 16.69
C ASP A 37 4.39 1.36 16.94
N LEU A 38 5.34 2.20 16.53
CA LEU A 38 6.76 1.97 16.80
C LEU A 38 7.14 2.30 18.26
N GLY A 39 6.21 2.82 19.07
CA GLY A 39 6.53 3.40 20.37
C GLY A 39 7.67 4.43 20.28
N HIS A 40 8.58 4.42 21.27
CA HIS A 40 9.81 5.22 21.27
C HIS A 40 10.98 4.53 20.52
N SER A 41 10.71 3.73 19.49
CA SER A 41 11.79 3.10 18.70
C SER A 41 12.52 4.17 17.87
N GLU A 42 13.68 4.61 18.36
CA GLU A 42 14.58 5.54 17.66
C GLU A 42 15.53 4.82 16.68
N HIS A 43 15.29 3.54 16.42
CA HIS A 43 16.13 2.72 15.57
C HIS A 43 15.91 3.07 14.09
N ILE A 44 17.01 3.38 13.39
CA ILE A 44 17.00 3.92 12.02
C ILE A 44 16.29 3.00 11.02
N GLU A 45 16.32 1.68 11.23
CA GLU A 45 15.66 0.68 10.39
C GLU A 45 14.14 0.86 10.40
N PHE A 46 13.57 1.14 11.56
CA PHE A 46 12.13 1.33 11.74
C PHE A 46 11.69 2.72 11.29
N LEU A 47 12.50 3.75 11.53
CA LEU A 47 12.27 5.09 10.98
C LEU A 47 12.26 5.06 9.43
N THR A 48 13.24 4.38 8.82
CA THR A 48 13.31 4.20 7.37
C THR A 48 12.10 3.43 6.83
N PHE A 49 11.59 2.46 7.58
CA PHE A 49 10.37 1.74 7.20
C PHE A 49 9.13 2.63 7.31
N ALA A 50 8.98 3.40 8.40
CA ALA A 50 7.88 4.34 8.59
C ALA A 50 7.85 5.39 7.47
N ASP A 51 8.98 6.00 7.13
CA ASP A 51 9.09 6.96 6.02
C ASP A 51 8.60 6.37 4.69
N ARG A 52 8.98 5.11 4.42
CA ARG A 52 8.54 4.41 3.20
C ARG A 52 7.06 4.12 3.24
N LEU A 53 6.52 3.66 4.37
CA LEU A 53 5.10 3.39 4.49
C LEU A 53 4.28 4.68 4.33
N SER A 54 4.73 5.77 4.94
CA SER A 54 4.14 7.10 4.79
C SER A 54 4.12 7.57 3.33
N ALA A 55 5.24 7.43 2.63
CA ALA A 55 5.31 7.76 1.20
C ALA A 55 4.33 6.92 0.36
N LEU A 56 4.15 5.64 0.69
CA LEU A 56 3.20 4.76 0.00
C LEU A 56 1.74 5.14 0.30
N ILE A 57 1.43 5.49 1.55
CA ILE A 57 0.10 5.98 1.96
C ILE A 57 -0.23 7.29 1.23
N TRP A 58 0.70 8.24 1.23
CA TRP A 58 0.54 9.50 0.52
C TRP A 58 0.36 9.27 -0.99
N LEU A 59 1.17 8.41 -1.61
CA LEU A 59 1.05 8.08 -3.03
C LEU A 59 -0.32 7.48 -3.35
N HIS A 60 -0.76 6.49 -2.57
CA HIS A 60 -2.06 5.85 -2.77
C HIS A 60 -3.20 6.86 -2.69
N ARG A 61 -3.23 7.69 -1.64
CA ARG A 61 -4.28 8.69 -1.43
C ARG A 61 -4.28 9.75 -2.52
N THR A 62 -3.11 10.21 -2.95
CA THR A 62 -2.97 11.20 -4.03
C THR A 62 -3.48 10.65 -5.35
N VAL A 63 -3.09 9.42 -5.71
CA VAL A 63 -3.58 8.76 -6.92
C VAL A 63 -5.09 8.56 -6.84
N ASN A 64 -5.62 8.08 -5.72
CA ASN A 64 -7.05 7.83 -5.56
C ASN A 64 -7.87 9.13 -5.63
N ALA A 65 -7.43 10.21 -4.99
CA ALA A 65 -8.06 11.52 -5.11
C ALA A 65 -8.11 12.00 -6.58
N GLY A 66 -7.02 11.80 -7.33
CA GLY A 66 -6.97 12.10 -8.76
C GLY A 66 -7.93 11.23 -9.59
N VAL A 67 -8.02 9.93 -9.30
CA VAL A 67 -8.97 9.01 -9.96
C VAL A 67 -10.41 9.41 -9.67
N VAL A 68 -10.76 9.70 -8.41
CA VAL A 68 -12.11 10.13 -8.01
C VAL A 68 -12.47 11.44 -8.71
N LYS A 69 -11.58 12.45 -8.70
CA LYS A 69 -11.78 13.72 -9.40
C LYS A 69 -12.06 13.51 -10.88
N THR A 70 -11.25 12.68 -11.53
CA THR A 70 -11.38 12.42 -12.97
C THR A 70 -12.64 11.63 -13.28
N THR A 71 -13.00 10.65 -12.44
CA THR A 71 -14.23 9.86 -12.56
C THR A 71 -15.48 10.73 -12.42
N THR A 72 -15.49 11.67 -11.47
CA THR A 72 -16.58 12.64 -11.30
C THR A 72 -16.69 13.57 -12.51
N SER A 73 -15.57 14.13 -12.98
CA SER A 73 -15.53 14.95 -14.21
C SER A 73 -16.03 14.18 -15.43
N HIS A 74 -15.71 12.89 -15.50
CA HIS A 74 -16.13 12.00 -16.57
C HIS A 74 -17.65 11.74 -16.53
N ALA A 75 -18.20 11.47 -15.35
CA ALA A 75 -19.64 11.32 -15.13
C ALA A 75 -20.40 12.61 -15.48
N ASP A 76 -19.84 13.77 -15.13
CA ASP A 76 -20.41 15.07 -15.49
C ASP A 76 -20.37 15.32 -17.00
N SER A 77 -19.26 14.99 -17.66
CA SER A 77 -19.13 15.08 -19.11
C SER A 77 -20.16 14.19 -19.81
N TRP A 78 -20.40 12.98 -19.29
CA TRP A 78 -21.43 12.07 -19.78
C TRP A 78 -22.83 12.68 -19.65
N ARG A 79 -23.17 13.16 -18.44
CA ARG A 79 -24.48 13.74 -18.12
C ARG A 79 -24.80 15.00 -18.92
N THR A 80 -23.82 15.88 -19.08
CA THR A 80 -23.99 17.17 -19.78
C THR A 80 -23.91 17.03 -21.30
N GLY A 81 -23.25 15.98 -21.79
CA GLY A 81 -22.98 15.80 -23.21
C GLY A 81 -21.90 16.76 -23.74
N ASN A 82 -21.17 17.46 -22.87
CA ASN A 82 -20.17 18.47 -23.27
C ASN A 82 -19.01 17.88 -24.07
N HIS A 83 -18.79 16.57 -23.99
CA HIS A 83 -17.78 15.84 -24.75
C HIS A 83 -18.18 15.59 -26.23
N ARG A 84 -19.47 15.77 -26.58
CA ARG A 84 -19.98 15.40 -27.91
C ARG A 84 -19.64 16.45 -28.96
N VAL A 85 -19.01 16.00 -30.04
CA VAL A 85 -18.74 16.84 -31.22
C VAL A 85 -19.81 16.61 -32.28
N ALA A 86 -20.32 17.70 -32.88
CA ALA A 86 -21.34 17.63 -33.92
C ALA A 86 -20.84 16.81 -35.13
N GLY A 87 -21.62 15.79 -35.52
CA GLY A 87 -21.26 14.86 -36.59
C GLY A 87 -20.35 13.70 -36.17
N TRP A 88 -19.89 13.66 -34.91
CA TRP A 88 -18.97 12.66 -34.35
C TRP A 88 -19.44 12.16 -32.98
N SER A 89 -20.74 12.20 -32.71
CA SER A 89 -21.28 11.90 -31.37
C SER A 89 -21.05 10.44 -30.97
N GLY A 90 -21.03 9.51 -31.92
CA GLY A 90 -20.76 8.09 -31.64
C GLY A 90 -19.32 7.88 -31.19
N GLU A 91 -18.37 8.41 -31.95
CA GLU A 91 -16.94 8.34 -31.68
C GLU A 91 -16.58 9.10 -30.40
N SER A 92 -17.25 10.23 -30.13
CA SER A 92 -17.06 10.99 -28.89
C SER A 92 -17.53 10.20 -27.66
N ASP A 93 -18.70 9.56 -27.76
CA ASP A 93 -19.24 8.70 -26.69
C ASP A 93 -18.33 7.47 -26.47
N ASP A 94 -17.80 6.88 -27.54
CA ASP A 94 -16.89 5.73 -27.47
C ASP A 94 -15.54 6.09 -26.86
N ASN A 95 -14.97 7.26 -27.22
CA ASN A 95 -13.74 7.76 -26.62
C ASN A 95 -13.91 7.98 -25.12
N LEU A 96 -15.01 8.61 -24.71
CA LEU A 96 -15.31 8.81 -23.29
C LEU A 96 -15.46 7.45 -22.58
N ARG A 97 -16.19 6.47 -23.14
CA ARG A 97 -16.25 5.12 -22.52
C ARG A 97 -14.88 4.47 -22.34
N GLU A 98 -13.98 4.62 -23.30
CA GLU A 98 -12.64 4.06 -23.23
C GLU A 98 -11.79 4.76 -22.16
N GLU A 99 -11.85 6.09 -22.08
CA GLU A 99 -11.23 6.85 -20.98
C GLU A 99 -11.71 6.35 -19.61
N GLY A 100 -13.02 6.15 -19.45
CA GLY A 100 -13.60 5.58 -18.23
C GLY A 100 -13.06 4.17 -17.88
N ARG A 101 -12.80 3.32 -18.87
CA ARG A 101 -12.17 2.01 -18.65
C ARG A 101 -10.72 2.15 -18.19
N LEU A 102 -9.95 3.02 -18.85
CA LEU A 102 -8.56 3.28 -18.49
C LEU A 102 -8.42 3.79 -17.05
N LEU A 103 -9.36 4.61 -16.57
CA LEU A 103 -9.39 5.06 -15.18
C LEU A 103 -9.59 3.89 -14.20
N GLY A 104 -10.49 2.95 -14.51
CA GLY A 104 -10.70 1.75 -13.69
C GLY A 104 -9.46 0.84 -13.64
N ASP A 105 -8.77 0.68 -14.77
CA ASP A 105 -7.51 -0.07 -14.83
C ASP A 105 -6.39 0.65 -14.08
N MET A 106 -6.30 1.98 -14.19
CA MET A 106 -5.32 2.79 -13.45
C MET A 106 -5.49 2.65 -11.94
N SER A 107 -6.72 2.72 -11.42
CA SER A 107 -7.02 2.50 -10.01
C SER A 107 -6.53 1.11 -9.56
N THR A 108 -6.92 0.06 -10.29
CA THR A 108 -6.53 -1.33 -10.00
C THR A 108 -5.01 -1.52 -10.01
N ILE A 109 -4.33 -1.01 -11.04
CA ILE A 109 -2.88 -1.11 -11.18
C ILE A 109 -2.17 -0.36 -10.05
N SER A 110 -2.66 0.83 -9.70
CA SER A 110 -2.08 1.64 -8.62
C SER A 110 -2.19 0.94 -7.27
N ALA A 111 -3.35 0.35 -6.96
CA ALA A 111 -3.57 -0.42 -5.73
C ALA A 111 -2.62 -1.62 -5.67
N GLY A 112 -2.54 -2.41 -6.75
CA GLY A 112 -1.62 -3.54 -6.83
C GLY A 112 -0.14 -3.14 -6.69
N ALA A 113 0.26 -2.02 -7.29
CA ALA A 113 1.62 -1.49 -7.17
C ALA A 113 1.95 -1.07 -5.74
N VAL A 114 1.02 -0.42 -5.02
CA VAL A 114 1.19 -0.05 -3.62
C VAL A 114 1.33 -1.29 -2.74
N ILE A 115 0.49 -2.31 -2.90
CA ILE A 115 0.59 -3.57 -2.15
C ILE A 115 1.94 -4.26 -2.40
N ALA A 116 2.40 -4.30 -3.65
CA ALA A 116 3.70 -4.85 -3.99
C ALA A 116 4.85 -4.05 -3.34
N ALA A 117 4.72 -2.72 -3.27
CA ALA A 117 5.69 -1.86 -2.61
C ALA A 117 5.68 -2.04 -1.08
N CYS A 118 4.51 -2.26 -0.45
CA CYS A 118 4.40 -2.63 0.96
C CYS A 118 5.17 -3.93 1.26
N ALA A 119 5.03 -4.94 0.40
CA ALA A 119 5.80 -6.18 0.51
C ALA A 119 7.31 -5.93 0.44
N ALA A 120 7.76 -5.07 -0.47
CA ALA A 120 9.16 -4.70 -0.63
C ALA A 120 9.70 -3.89 0.55
N ALA A 121 8.90 -2.97 1.11
CA ALA A 121 9.25 -2.20 2.30
C ALA A 121 9.45 -3.13 3.50
N LEU A 122 8.52 -4.07 3.73
CA LEU A 122 8.63 -5.05 4.80
C LEU A 122 9.82 -6.00 4.59
N GLU A 123 10.06 -6.42 3.35
CA GLU A 123 11.23 -7.25 3.02
C GLU A 123 12.55 -6.51 3.27
N SER A 124 12.59 -5.20 2.98
CA SER A 124 13.74 -4.37 3.29
C SER A 124 13.95 -4.22 4.79
N LEU A 125 12.89 -4.01 5.58
CA LEU A 125 12.99 -3.98 7.04
C LEU A 125 13.56 -5.30 7.56
N ALA A 126 12.98 -6.43 7.16
CA ALA A 126 13.47 -7.75 7.55
C ALA A 126 14.93 -7.99 7.15
N THR A 127 15.38 -7.41 6.03
CA THR A 127 16.78 -7.47 5.60
C THR A 127 17.69 -6.67 6.54
N SER A 128 17.26 -5.50 6.99
CA SER A 128 18.00 -4.67 7.94
C SER A 128 18.12 -5.31 9.32
N LEU A 129 17.06 -6.00 9.78
CA LEU A 129 17.05 -6.70 11.07
C LEU A 129 17.85 -8.01 11.07
N LEU A 130 18.16 -8.56 9.89
CA LEU A 130 19.04 -9.72 9.73
C LEU A 130 20.52 -9.28 9.74
N ASP A 131 20.94 -8.63 10.80
CA ASP A 131 22.19 -7.87 10.95
C ASP A 131 23.45 -8.70 11.27
N ARG A 132 23.31 -9.98 11.64
CA ARG A 132 24.44 -10.84 12.06
C ARG A 132 25.20 -11.38 10.85
N ASP A 133 26.49 -11.69 11.03
CA ASP A 133 27.34 -12.28 9.97
C ASP A 133 26.77 -13.61 9.44
N SER A 134 26.15 -14.40 10.31
CA SER A 134 25.47 -15.66 9.96
C SER A 134 24.28 -15.47 9.03
N ASP A 135 23.72 -14.26 8.93
CA ASP A 135 22.51 -13.98 8.17
C ASP A 135 22.76 -13.62 6.71
N SER A 136 24.02 -13.46 6.30
CA SER A 136 24.38 -13.11 4.93
C SER A 136 23.67 -13.96 3.85
N PRO A 137 23.50 -15.29 4.01
CA PRO A 137 22.72 -16.10 3.08
C PRO A 137 21.21 -15.80 3.08
N LEU A 138 20.66 -15.37 4.21
CA LEU A 138 19.24 -15.07 4.40
C LEU A 138 18.84 -13.73 3.80
N ARG A 139 19.72 -12.72 3.84
CA ARG A 139 19.46 -11.37 3.27
C ARG A 139 19.12 -11.40 1.78
N LYS A 140 19.59 -12.42 1.05
CA LYS A 140 19.31 -12.62 -0.39
C LYS A 140 18.05 -13.45 -0.69
N ARG A 141 17.36 -13.94 0.35
CA ARG A 141 16.12 -14.73 0.20
C ARG A 141 14.90 -13.82 0.17
N GLY A 142 13.76 -14.36 -0.24
CA GLY A 142 12.50 -13.61 -0.24
C GLY A 142 11.95 -13.38 1.16
N LEU A 143 10.99 -12.45 1.25
CA LEU A 143 10.30 -12.02 2.47
C LEU A 143 9.94 -13.17 3.44
N GLN A 144 9.24 -14.21 2.99
CA GLN A 144 8.77 -15.30 3.86
C GLN A 144 9.92 -16.02 4.59
N VAL A 145 11.06 -16.24 3.91
CA VAL A 145 12.23 -16.88 4.50
C VAL A 145 12.90 -15.98 5.53
N LYS A 146 13.00 -14.67 5.23
CA LYS A 146 13.55 -13.67 6.15
C LYS A 146 12.72 -13.58 7.43
N ILE A 147 11.39 -13.50 7.28
CA ILE A 147 10.45 -13.44 8.40
C ILE A 147 10.52 -14.72 9.24
N ALA A 148 10.57 -15.91 8.61
CA ALA A 148 10.72 -17.16 9.34
C ALA A 148 11.99 -17.17 10.22
N ALA A 149 13.11 -16.68 9.70
CA ALA A 149 14.36 -16.57 10.46
C ALA A 149 14.26 -15.57 11.63
N LEU A 150 13.57 -14.45 11.46
CA LEU A 150 13.33 -13.49 12.55
C LEU A 150 12.40 -14.06 13.63
N ILE A 151 11.37 -14.82 13.24
CA ILE A 151 10.50 -15.54 14.17
C ILE A 151 11.29 -16.56 15.00
N GLU A 152 12.18 -17.32 14.35
CA GLU A 152 13.04 -18.29 15.04
C GLU A 152 14.04 -17.62 15.99
N ARG A 153 14.44 -16.38 15.69
CA ARG A 153 15.34 -15.59 16.53
C ARG A 153 14.67 -15.11 17.82
N TRP A 154 13.40 -14.71 17.75
CA TRP A 154 12.67 -14.15 18.90
C TRP A 154 11.31 -14.85 19.14
N PRO A 155 11.31 -16.17 19.42
CA PRO A 155 10.08 -16.96 19.47
C PRO A 155 9.14 -16.58 20.63
N HIS A 156 9.64 -15.89 21.66
CA HIS A 156 8.88 -15.48 22.85
C HIS A 156 8.48 -14.01 22.86
N LEU A 157 9.03 -13.20 21.96
CA LEU A 157 8.80 -11.76 21.89
C LEU A 157 7.89 -11.36 20.73
N LEU A 158 7.47 -12.34 19.93
CA LEU A 158 6.66 -12.16 18.74
C LEU A 158 5.36 -12.93 18.87
N GLU A 159 4.39 -12.57 18.02
CA GLU A 159 3.21 -13.38 17.73
C GLU A 159 3.43 -14.12 16.39
N PRO A 160 4.01 -15.34 16.39
CA PRO A 160 4.51 -15.96 15.16
C PRO A 160 3.41 -16.23 14.13
N GLN A 161 2.20 -16.55 14.61
CA GLN A 161 1.08 -16.87 13.73
C GLN A 161 0.57 -15.62 13.00
N MET A 162 0.32 -14.52 13.74
CA MET A 162 -0.08 -13.25 13.15
C MET A 162 0.94 -12.80 12.09
N ILE A 163 2.23 -12.82 12.43
CA ILE A 163 3.28 -12.39 11.49
C ILE A 163 3.32 -13.26 10.24
N ARG A 164 3.20 -14.59 10.39
CA ARG A 164 3.17 -15.53 9.26
C ARG A 164 1.96 -15.27 8.36
N ASP A 165 0.78 -15.11 8.95
CA ASP A 165 -0.46 -14.91 8.21
C ASP A 165 -0.44 -13.58 7.44
N SER A 166 -0.02 -12.49 8.10
CA SER A 166 0.14 -11.19 7.47
C SER A 166 1.20 -11.20 6.37
N THR A 167 2.35 -11.84 6.61
CA THR A 167 3.41 -11.98 5.60
C THR A 167 2.97 -12.81 4.40
N GLN A 168 2.25 -13.91 4.64
CA GLN A 168 1.73 -14.78 3.59
C GLN A 168 0.70 -14.04 2.75
N TRP A 169 -0.27 -13.37 3.38
CA TRP A 169 -1.30 -12.58 2.70
C TRP A 169 -0.69 -11.55 1.74
N ILE A 170 0.36 -10.84 2.19
CA ILE A 170 1.04 -9.81 1.38
C ILE A 170 1.82 -10.46 0.21
N ALA A 171 2.53 -11.55 0.49
CA ALA A 171 3.31 -12.26 -0.53
C ALA A 171 2.41 -12.85 -1.64
N GLU A 172 1.27 -13.43 -1.27
CA GLU A 172 0.29 -13.97 -2.21
C GLU A 172 -0.29 -12.88 -3.12
N ARG A 173 -0.64 -11.72 -2.57
CA ARG A 173 -1.16 -10.60 -3.36
C ARG A 173 -0.12 -9.96 -4.26
N ARG A 174 1.12 -9.78 -3.80
CA ARG A 174 2.22 -9.32 -4.66
C ARG A 174 2.41 -10.26 -5.85
N ASN A 175 2.38 -11.57 -5.61
CA ASN A 175 2.53 -12.56 -6.69
C ASN A 175 1.32 -12.56 -7.63
N ALA A 176 0.10 -12.47 -7.08
CA ALA A 176 -1.12 -12.35 -7.88
C ALA A 176 -1.11 -11.10 -8.77
N PHE A 177 -0.63 -9.96 -8.24
CA PHE A 177 -0.49 -8.73 -8.99
C PHE A 177 0.51 -8.90 -10.14
N ALA A 178 1.68 -9.49 -9.87
CA ALA A 178 2.67 -9.75 -10.91
C ALA A 178 2.11 -10.62 -12.06
N HIS A 179 1.37 -11.69 -11.73
CA HIS A 179 0.72 -12.50 -12.77
C HIS A 179 -0.41 -11.75 -13.51
N SER A 180 -1.12 -10.85 -12.83
CA SER A 180 -2.15 -10.02 -13.48
C SER A 180 -1.58 -9.06 -14.51
N LEU A 181 -0.32 -8.60 -14.33
CA LEU A 181 0.37 -7.72 -15.27
C LEU A 181 0.97 -8.46 -16.48
N LEU A 182 1.31 -9.74 -16.32
CA LEU A 182 1.98 -10.53 -17.35
C LEU A 182 1.01 -11.15 -18.36
N ASP A 183 -0.30 -10.94 -18.21
CA ASP A 183 -1.36 -11.47 -19.10
C ASP A 183 -1.30 -13.01 -19.27
N GLU A 184 -0.62 -13.71 -18.35
CA GLU A 184 -0.47 -15.18 -18.34
C GLU A 184 -1.78 -15.91 -18.02
N VAL A 185 -2.86 -15.16 -17.78
CA VAL A 185 -4.20 -15.67 -17.51
C VAL A 185 -5.03 -15.52 -18.78
N GLU A 186 -5.47 -16.64 -19.36
CA GLU A 186 -6.24 -16.64 -20.62
C GLU A 186 -7.45 -15.67 -20.57
N PRO A 187 -7.84 -15.03 -21.69
CA PRO A 187 -8.86 -13.97 -21.71
C PRO A 187 -10.22 -14.34 -21.09
N TRP A 188 -10.60 -15.62 -21.10
CA TRP A 188 -11.83 -16.14 -20.47
C TRP A 188 -11.67 -16.48 -18.99
N ASN A 189 -10.45 -16.51 -18.49
CA ASN A 189 -10.08 -16.65 -17.08
C ASN A 189 -9.69 -15.28 -16.47
N ARG A 190 -9.98 -14.17 -17.17
CA ARG A 190 -9.86 -12.77 -16.68
C ARG A 190 -10.83 -12.42 -15.55
N SER A 191 -11.43 -13.41 -14.88
CA SER A 191 -11.54 -13.28 -13.45
C SER A 191 -10.10 -13.10 -12.95
N ARG A 192 -9.66 -11.83 -12.83
CA ARG A 192 -8.59 -11.40 -11.92
C ARG A 192 -8.59 -12.45 -10.80
N GLY A 193 -7.48 -13.15 -10.57
CA GLY A 193 -7.43 -14.21 -9.53
C GLY A 193 -8.13 -13.71 -8.26
N PRO A 194 -8.61 -14.55 -7.32
CA PRO A 194 -9.68 -14.21 -6.34
C PRO A 194 -9.53 -12.87 -5.57
N TRP A 195 -8.34 -12.29 -5.59
CA TRP A 195 -7.95 -10.99 -5.12
C TRP A 195 -8.44 -9.82 -6.00
N THR A 196 -9.19 -8.93 -5.37
CA THR A 196 -9.42 -7.57 -5.84
C THR A 196 -8.25 -6.68 -5.43
N PHE A 197 -7.88 -5.74 -6.30
CA PHE A 197 -6.92 -4.67 -6.01
C PHE A 197 -7.71 -3.37 -5.97
N ASP A 198 -8.20 -3.05 -4.77
CA ASP A 198 -9.04 -1.91 -4.43
C ASP A 198 -8.46 -1.20 -3.19
N ASP A 199 -9.12 -0.12 -2.77
CA ASP A 199 -8.68 0.68 -1.62
C ASP A 199 -8.69 -0.14 -0.33
N ASP A 200 -9.68 -1.01 -0.13
CA ASP A 200 -9.77 -1.89 1.04
C ASP A 200 -8.55 -2.84 1.12
N ALA A 201 -8.14 -3.43 0.00
CA ALA A 201 -6.94 -4.26 -0.06
C ALA A 201 -5.66 -3.47 0.22
N VAL A 202 -5.58 -2.20 -0.18
CA VAL A 202 -4.43 -1.34 0.11
C VAL A 202 -4.37 -0.99 1.61
N GLU A 203 -5.50 -0.61 2.19
CA GLU A 203 -5.63 -0.31 3.63
C GLU A 203 -5.33 -1.54 4.50
N GLU A 204 -5.79 -2.73 4.09
CA GLU A 204 -5.43 -3.99 4.75
C GLU A 204 -3.92 -4.27 4.62
N ALA A 205 -3.30 -3.96 3.47
CA ALA A 205 -1.86 -4.12 3.31
C ALA A 205 -1.06 -3.19 4.25
N PHE A 206 -1.46 -1.91 4.37
CA PHE A 206 -0.84 -0.96 5.30
C PHE A 206 -0.94 -1.44 6.74
N THR A 207 -2.12 -1.87 7.16
CA THR A 207 -2.38 -2.41 8.50
C THR A 207 -1.48 -3.61 8.78
N ARG A 208 -1.47 -4.60 7.89
CA ARG A 208 -0.70 -5.83 8.06
C ARG A 208 0.81 -5.59 8.10
N VAL A 209 1.36 -4.74 7.22
CA VAL A 209 2.80 -4.44 7.28
C VAL A 209 3.18 -3.64 8.53
N GLY A 210 2.29 -2.74 8.98
CA GLY A 210 2.48 -1.95 10.18
C GLY A 210 2.44 -2.79 11.46
N GLU A 211 1.49 -3.72 11.57
CA GLU A 211 1.43 -4.69 12.68
C GLU A 211 2.70 -5.55 12.75
N VAL A 212 3.14 -6.09 11.61
CA VAL A 212 4.37 -6.89 11.56
C VAL A 212 5.58 -6.05 11.98
N ALA A 213 5.70 -4.83 11.46
CA ALA A 213 6.80 -3.93 11.81
C ALA A 213 6.81 -3.56 13.31
N SER A 214 5.63 -3.31 13.89
CA SER A 214 5.47 -2.98 15.31
C SER A 214 5.89 -4.16 16.21
N CYS A 215 5.47 -5.38 15.89
CA CYS A 215 5.92 -6.58 16.60
C CYS A 215 7.44 -6.78 16.50
N LEU A 216 8.01 -6.58 15.30
CA LEU A 216 9.46 -6.67 15.10
C LEU A 216 10.21 -5.59 15.88
N ALA A 217 9.66 -4.38 16.03
CA ALA A 217 10.25 -3.29 16.81
C ALA A 217 10.35 -3.63 18.30
N VAL A 218 9.29 -4.21 18.86
CA VAL A 218 9.26 -4.68 20.25
C VAL A 218 10.34 -5.76 20.47
N ALA A 219 10.35 -6.79 19.62
CA ALA A 219 11.31 -7.88 19.75
C ALA A 219 12.77 -7.43 19.57
N TRP A 220 13.03 -6.56 18.58
CA TRP A 220 14.35 -5.99 18.33
C TRP A 220 14.86 -5.20 19.53
N THR A 221 14.00 -4.34 20.09
CA THR A 221 14.35 -3.50 21.24
C THR A 221 14.66 -4.35 22.47
N ALA A 222 13.88 -5.39 22.73
CA ALA A 222 14.12 -6.32 23.84
C ALA A 222 15.43 -7.11 23.68
N ASP A 223 15.74 -7.60 22.47
CA ASP A 223 17.02 -8.30 22.18
C ASP A 223 18.23 -7.39 22.44
N HIS A 224 18.16 -6.12 22.00
CA HIS A 224 19.24 -5.14 22.20
C HIS A 224 19.38 -4.66 23.65
N ARG A 225 18.32 -4.77 24.45
CA ARG A 225 18.36 -4.50 25.91
C ARG A 225 18.79 -5.72 26.73
N GLY A 226 18.93 -6.90 26.11
CA GLY A 226 19.27 -8.14 26.80
C GLY A 226 18.11 -8.73 27.61
N GLU A 227 16.87 -8.44 27.23
CA GLU A 227 15.64 -8.90 27.91
C GLU A 227 15.08 -10.21 27.30
N GLY A 228 15.88 -10.91 26.49
CA GLY A 228 15.50 -12.11 25.72
C GLY A 228 15.86 -13.45 26.37
#